data_AF-A0A7V9V811-F1
#
_entry.id   AF-A0A7V9V811-F1
#
_cell.length_a   1.000
_cell.length_b   1.000
_cell.length_c   1.000
_cell.angle_alpha   90.00
_cell.angle_beta   90.00
_cell.angle_gamma   90.00
#
_symmetry.space_group_name_H-M   'P 1'
#
loop_
_entity.id
_entity.type
_entity.pdbx_description
1 polymer ?
#
loop_
_entity_poly.entity_id
_entity_poly.type
_entity_poly.pdbx_seq_one_letter_code
_entity_poly.pdbx_strand_id
1 'polypeptide(L)' 'WRHERKGDRLVVGVEPFGDLSPAAKRGVEEEADRLAGFLGGRLELAWR' A
#
# COMPACT_ATOMS: atom_id res chain seq x y z
N TRP A 1 6.18 -4.01 6.31
CA TRP A 1 4.89 -3.32 6.09
C TRP A 1 4.61 -2.40 7.26
N ARG A 2 4.19 -1.16 7.00
CA ARG A 2 3.71 -0.20 8.00
C ARG A 2 2.58 0.62 7.38
N HIS A 3 1.50 0.88 8.11
CA HIS A 3 0.44 1.78 7.65
C HIS A 3 0.17 2.87 8.68
N GLU A 4 -0.14 4.07 8.19
CA GLU A 4 -0.53 5.23 9.00
C GLU A 4 -1.73 5.91 8.35
N ARG A 5 -2.73 6.28 9.16
CA ARG A 5 -3.91 7.02 8.67
C ARG A 5 -3.75 8.50 8.97
N LYS A 6 -3.82 9.34 7.94
CA LYS A 6 -3.75 10.79 8.02
C LYS A 6 -4.99 11.41 7.39
N GLY A 7 -6.02 11.64 8.21
CA GLY A 7 -7.32 12.14 7.72
C GLY A 7 -7.97 11.13 6.76
N ASP A 8 -8.13 11.54 5.50
CA ASP A 8 -8.66 10.71 4.41
C ASP A 8 -7.58 9.91 3.67
N ARG A 9 -6.31 9.97 4.08
CA ARG A 9 -5.20 9.26 3.42
C ARG A 9 -4.73 8.07 4.23
N LEU A 10 -4.50 6.95 3.55
CA LEU A 10 -3.82 5.77 4.09
C LEU A 10 -2.42 5.70 3.49
N VAL A 11 -1.42 6.02 4.31
CA VAL A 11 -0.01 5.90 3.92
C VAL A 11 0.45 4.48 4.20
N VAL A 12 0.89 3.76 3.16
CA VAL A 12 1.37 2.38 3.27
C VAL A 12 2.83 2.32 2.84
N GLY A 13 3.70 1.93 3.76
CA GLY A 13 5.11 1.63 3.50
C GLY A 13 5.31 0.14 3.31
N VAL A 14 5.74 -0.26 2.12
CA VAL A 14 6.03 -1.65 1.79
C VAL A 14 7.54 -1.81 1.60
N GLU A 15 8.12 -2.64 2.44
CA GLU A 15 9.51 -3.10 2.35
C GLU A 15 9.48 -4.61 2.09
N PRO A 16 9.80 -5.05 0.87
CA PRO A 16 9.91 -6.46 0.54
C PRO A 16 11.12 -7.12 1.22
N PHE A 17 11.04 -8.42 1.48
CA PHE A 17 12.20 -9.20 1.94
C PHE A 17 13.25 -9.44 0.84
N GLY A 18 12.92 -9.13 -0.41
CA GLY A 18 13.76 -9.27 -1.59
C GLY A 18 13.04 -8.76 -2.83
N ASP A 19 13.65 -8.89 -4.00
CA ASP A 19 13.09 -8.36 -5.23
C ASP A 19 11.74 -9.00 -5.58
N LEU A 20 10.72 -8.14 -5.68
CA LEU A 20 9.41 -8.55 -6.17
C LEU A 20 9.35 -8.41 -7.68
N SER A 21 8.78 -9.43 -8.33
CA SER A 21 8.42 -9.33 -9.74
C SER A 21 7.46 -8.15 -9.97
N PRO A 22 7.41 -7.57 -11.18
CA PRO A 22 6.45 -6.52 -11.50
C PRO A 22 4.99 -6.94 -11.26
N ALA A 23 4.66 -8.22 -11.46
CA ALA A 23 3.33 -8.74 -11.17
C ALA A 23 3.03 -8.78 -9.67
N ALA A 24 3.99 -9.17 -8.85
CA ALA A 24 3.84 -9.16 -7.40
C ALA A 24 3.70 -7.73 -6.85
N LYS A 25 4.46 -6.76 -7.39
CA LYS A 25 4.31 -5.34 -7.02
C LYS A 25 2.91 -4.82 -7.31
N ARG A 26 2.36 -5.11 -8.49
CA ARG A 26 0.98 -4.74 -8.86
C ARG A 26 -0.05 -5.36 -7.91
N GLY A 27 0.09 -6.64 -7.56
CA GLY A 27 -0.82 -7.28 -6.61
C GLY A 27 -0.83 -6.62 -5.23
N VAL A 28 0.33 -6.14 -4.77
CA VAL A 28 0.45 -5.37 -3.51
C VAL A 28 -0.20 -3.99 -3.64
N GLU A 29 0.01 -3.29 -4.76
CA GLU A 29 -0.61 -1.99 -5.05
C GLU A 29 -2.14 -2.09 -5.04
N GLU A 30 -2.70 -3.10 -5.71
CA GLU A 30 -4.15 -3.35 -5.75
C GLU A 30 -4.74 -3.68 -4.37
N GLU A 31 -4.04 -4.48 -3.57
CA GLU A 31 -4.50 -4.81 -2.21
C GLU A 31 -4.43 -3.59 -1.27
N ALA A 32 -3.38 -2.79 -1.37
CA ALA A 32 -3.25 -1.57 -0.59
C ALA A 32 -4.35 -0.55 -0.96
N ASP A 33 -4.75 -0.49 -2.24
CA ASP A 33 -5.82 0.40 -2.70
C ASP A 33 -7.18 -0.06 -2.19
N ARG A 34 -7.46 -1.38 -2.26
CA ARG A 34 -8.65 -1.99 -1.63
C ARG A 34 -8.72 -1.68 -0.14
N LEU A 35 -7.59 -1.76 0.57
CA LEU A 35 -7.52 -1.43 1.99
C LEU A 35 -7.81 0.05 2.26
N ALA A 36 -7.26 0.95 1.44
CA ALA A 36 -7.56 2.38 1.55
C ALA A 36 -9.05 2.67 1.35
N GLY A 37 -9.66 2.09 0.30
CA GLY A 37 -11.09 2.21 0.03
C GLY A 37 -11.96 1.65 1.16
N PHE A 38 -11.61 0.49 1.71
CA PHE A 38 -12.29 -0.11 2.86
C PHE A 38 -12.28 0.83 4.09
N LEU A 39 -11.18 1.55 4.29
CA LEU A 39 -11.03 2.52 5.40
C LEU A 39 -11.57 3.92 5.08
N GLY A 40 -12.28 4.08 3.95
CA GLY A 40 -12.87 5.34 3.50
C GLY A 40 -11.83 6.41 3.16
N GLY A 41 -10.68 5.99 2.63
CA GLY A 41 -9.56 6.88 2.31
C GLY A 41 -8.92 6.61 0.95
N ARG A 42 -7.89 7.40 0.65
CA ARG A 42 -7.07 7.32 -0.56
C ARG A 42 -5.71 6.73 -0.23
N LEU A 43 -5.23 5.83 -1.09
CA LEU A 43 -3.91 5.22 -0.92
C LEU A 43 -2.79 6.22 -1.22
N GLU A 44 -1.77 6.21 -0.36
CA GLU A 44 -0.44 6.75 -0.63
C GLU A 44 0.59 5.65 -0.37
N LEU A 45 1.09 5.01 -1.43
CA LEU A 45 2.01 3.88 -1.34
C LEU A 45 3.47 4.34 -1.50
N ALA A 46 4.34 3.85 -0.62
CA ALA A 46 5.78 4.02 -0.74
C ALA A 46 6.48 2.65 -0.69
N TRP A 47 7.22 2.33 -1.76
CA TRP A 47 8.17 1.23 -1.79
C TRP A 47 9.45 1.66 -1.08
N ARG A 48 9.92 0.85 -0.13
CA ARG A 48 11.15 1.08 0.65
C ARG A 48 12.08 -0.12 0.55
#